data_AF-A0A8T1X1E6-F1
#
_entry.id   AF-A0A8T1X1E6-F1
#
_cell.length_a   1.000
_cell.length_b   1.000
_cell.length_c   1.000
_cell.angle_alpha   90.00
_cell.angle_beta   90.00
_cell.angle_gamma   90.00
#
_symmetry.space_group_name_H-M   'P 1'
#
loop_
_entity.id
_entity.type
_entity.pdbx_description
1 polymer ?
#
loop_
_entity_poly.entity_id
_entity_poly.type
_entity_poly.pdbx_seq_one_letter_code
_entity_poly.pdbx_strand_id
1 'polypeptide(L)'
;MFPRSSRQILRALVRRSAAPSTAARLLHSQPLAGRVSSAISAPKPRASPFAGRSGALRSMFIQTEPTPNPQSVKFLPGRVVLDDRFTTGVDFTPGSEEVRRSPLAKKLFQIEGVTRVFFGKEFISITKDEDEDWDALNAEIFATIMDFFASEEEVMSDEEIITDTTILPDDDEVVAMIKELLEQRIRPSVQDDGGDIFYKGFDEKTGTVSVQLAGSCAGCPSSSVTLKQGVENMLKHYIPEVRAIEEWVDEELNAINQKEFLTLEEKLRSVGIPSE
;
A
#
# COMPACT_ATOMS: atom_id res chain seq x y z
N MET A 1 26.58 -39.33 22.92
CA MET A 1 27.60 -38.82 23.86
C MET A 1 27.06 -37.50 24.42
N PHE A 2 26.52 -37.53 25.64
CA PHE A 2 26.03 -36.37 26.43
C PHE A 2 27.22 -35.55 26.97
N PRO A 3 27.09 -34.28 27.49
CA PRO A 3 26.05 -33.78 28.41
C PRO A 3 25.49 -32.35 28.13
N ARG A 4 24.21 -32.06 28.46
CA ARG A 4 23.65 -31.44 29.70
C ARG A 4 24.31 -30.12 30.15
N SER A 5 23.53 -29.03 30.22
CA SER A 5 23.28 -28.32 31.49
C SER A 5 22.18 -27.26 31.38
N SER A 6 21.22 -27.34 32.31
CA SER A 6 20.19 -26.35 32.66
C SER A 6 20.76 -25.12 33.39
N ARG A 7 20.02 -24.00 33.39
CA ARG A 7 19.78 -23.06 34.54
C ARG A 7 18.97 -21.86 34.05
N GLN A 8 17.71 -21.73 34.49
CA GLN A 8 17.22 -20.98 35.66
C GLN A 8 16.94 -19.49 35.38
N ILE A 9 15.64 -19.18 35.40
CA ILE A 9 15.03 -17.85 35.37
C ILE A 9 15.18 -17.21 36.76
N LEU A 10 15.72 -16.00 36.83
CA LEU A 10 15.68 -15.15 38.03
C LEU A 10 14.89 -13.87 37.74
N ARG A 11 13.75 -13.72 38.42
CA ARG A 11 13.02 -12.46 38.59
C ARG A 11 13.72 -11.63 39.66
N ALA A 12 13.97 -10.35 39.40
CA ALA A 12 14.35 -9.38 40.41
C ALA A 12 13.34 -8.22 40.43
N LEU A 13 12.64 -8.10 41.56
CA LEU A 13 11.80 -6.98 41.97
C LEU A 13 12.68 -5.95 42.69
N VAL A 14 12.56 -4.66 42.38
CA VAL A 14 13.03 -3.58 43.28
C VAL A 14 11.94 -2.53 43.44
N ARG A 15 11.68 -2.19 44.71
CA ARG A 15 10.64 -1.32 45.24
C ARG A 15 11.06 0.17 45.29
N ARG A 16 10.01 1.00 45.32
CA ARG A 16 9.88 2.46 45.59
C ARG A 16 10.78 3.09 46.69
N SER A 17 11.08 4.39 46.51
CA SER A 17 11.03 5.46 47.56
C SER A 17 10.90 6.84 46.87
N ALA A 18 9.82 7.62 47.00
CA ALA A 18 9.49 8.62 48.03
C ALA A 18 10.50 9.80 48.19
N ALA A 19 10.01 11.02 47.90
CA ALA A 19 10.64 12.35 48.06
C ALA A 19 10.74 12.79 49.55
N PRO A 20 11.31 13.97 49.97
CA PRO A 20 10.77 15.32 49.67
C PRO A 20 11.73 16.55 49.75
N SER A 21 11.18 17.75 49.44
CA SER A 21 11.45 19.08 50.07
C SER A 21 12.76 19.82 49.68
N THR A 22 12.93 21.16 49.56
CA THR A 22 12.19 22.37 50.00
C THR A 22 12.78 23.66 49.38
N ALA A 23 11.96 24.72 49.26
CA ALA A 23 12.26 26.17 49.44
C ALA A 23 13.11 26.92 48.38
N ALA A 24 12.93 28.21 48.04
CA ALA A 24 12.13 29.31 48.58
C ALA A 24 12.06 30.51 47.59
N ARG A 25 10.99 31.34 47.70
CA ARG A 25 10.96 32.85 47.71
C ARG A 25 11.45 33.63 46.45
N LEU A 26 10.84 34.73 45.96
CA LEU A 26 10.10 35.88 46.52
C LEU A 26 9.08 36.43 45.50
N LEU A 27 7.83 36.71 45.87
CA LEU A 27 7.21 38.05 46.13
C LEU A 27 7.41 39.14 45.06
N HIS A 28 6.31 39.65 44.48
CA HIS A 28 5.93 41.09 44.47
C HIS A 28 4.41 41.29 44.17
N SER A 29 3.90 42.39 44.73
CA SER A 29 2.54 42.87 45.08
C SER A 29 1.69 43.48 43.94
N GLN A 30 0.38 43.13 43.82
CA GLN A 30 -0.87 43.96 44.06
C GLN A 30 -1.20 45.12 43.07
N PRO A 31 -2.45 45.68 42.99
CA PRO A 31 -3.71 45.44 43.75
C PRO A 31 -5.03 45.33 42.91
N LEU A 32 -6.14 45.22 43.68
CA LEU A 32 -7.57 45.06 43.40
C LEU A 32 -8.32 46.18 42.65
N ALA A 33 -9.38 45.79 41.92
CA ALA A 33 -10.77 46.30 41.95
C ALA A 33 -11.59 45.43 40.96
N GLY A 34 -12.82 44.93 41.13
CA GLY A 34 -13.93 45.21 42.02
C GLY A 34 -15.22 45.23 41.14
N ARG A 35 -16.25 44.45 41.52
CA ARG A 35 -17.69 44.61 41.15
C ARG A 35 -18.10 44.23 39.70
N VAL A 36 -19.28 43.66 39.35
CA VAL A 36 -20.56 43.30 40.00
C VAL A 36 -21.17 42.10 39.22
N SER A 37 -21.90 41.23 39.92
CA SER A 37 -22.78 40.19 39.36
C SER A 37 -23.94 40.74 38.52
N SER A 38 -24.28 40.05 37.43
CA SER A 38 -25.67 39.96 36.95
C SER A 38 -25.88 38.63 36.23
N ALA A 39 -26.66 37.75 36.86
CA ALA A 39 -27.15 36.53 36.26
C ALA A 39 -28.30 36.87 35.30
N ILE A 40 -28.12 36.58 34.01
CA ILE A 40 -29.19 36.63 33.01
C ILE A 40 -29.42 35.19 32.56
N SER A 41 -30.58 34.67 32.93
CA SER A 41 -31.09 33.37 32.50
C SER A 41 -31.37 33.39 31.00
N ALA A 42 -30.56 32.68 30.20
CA ALA A 42 -30.81 32.46 28.79
C ALA A 42 -31.91 31.38 28.61
N PRO A 43 -32.87 31.54 27.68
CA PRO A 43 -33.88 30.53 27.41
C PRO A 43 -33.28 29.37 26.59
N LYS A 44 -33.65 28.13 26.94
CA LYS A 44 -33.30 26.92 26.17
C LYS A 44 -33.78 27.05 24.72
N PRO A 45 -32.98 26.72 23.69
CA PRO A 45 -33.46 26.67 22.33
C PRO A 45 -34.43 25.51 22.15
N ARG A 46 -35.56 25.81 21.52
CA ARG A 46 -36.59 24.86 21.07
C ARG A 46 -35.98 24.02 19.94
N ALA A 47 -35.99 22.70 20.07
CA ALA A 47 -35.55 21.80 19.01
C ALA A 47 -36.45 21.96 17.76
N SER A 48 -35.85 22.30 16.63
CA SER A 48 -36.51 22.25 15.32
C SER A 48 -36.70 20.79 14.90
N PRO A 49 -37.87 20.39 14.36
CA PRO A 49 -38.13 19.02 13.93
C PRO A 49 -37.57 18.70 12.54
N PHE A 50 -36.83 19.62 11.93
CA PHE A 50 -36.15 19.38 10.65
C PHE A 50 -34.69 19.04 10.89
N ALA A 51 -34.46 17.85 11.47
CA ALA A 51 -33.26 17.09 11.20
C ALA A 51 -33.41 16.56 9.75
N GLY A 52 -33.16 17.45 8.79
CA GLY A 52 -32.93 17.04 7.42
C GLY A 52 -31.78 16.05 7.43
N ARG A 53 -32.05 14.83 6.95
CA ARG A 53 -31.05 13.81 6.64
C ARG A 53 -29.81 14.51 6.11
N SER A 54 -28.68 14.35 6.80
CA SER A 54 -27.38 14.73 6.27
C SER A 54 -27.24 14.02 4.93
N GLY A 55 -27.32 14.77 3.84
CA GLY A 55 -27.08 14.23 2.52
C GLY A 55 -25.66 13.69 2.53
N ALA A 56 -25.53 12.37 2.48
CA ALA A 56 -24.25 11.72 2.23
C ALA A 56 -23.63 12.40 0.99
N LEU A 57 -22.39 12.84 1.16
CA LEU A 57 -21.66 13.73 0.28
C LEU A 57 -21.61 13.18 -1.16
N ARG A 58 -22.41 13.75 -2.06
CA ARG A 58 -22.32 13.53 -3.52
C ARG A 58 -21.20 14.37 -4.15
N SER A 59 -19.99 14.30 -3.62
CA SER A 59 -18.84 14.90 -4.31
C SER A 59 -17.56 14.14 -3.97
N MET A 60 -17.52 12.87 -4.36
CA MET A 60 -16.25 12.22 -4.58
C MET A 60 -15.73 12.70 -5.94
N PHE A 61 -14.52 13.26 -5.97
CA PHE A 61 -13.86 13.72 -7.19
C PHE A 61 -12.56 12.93 -7.34
N ILE A 62 -12.53 12.05 -8.33
CA ILE A 62 -11.36 11.22 -8.62
C ILE A 62 -10.50 11.99 -9.62
N GLN A 63 -9.24 12.22 -9.27
CA GLN A 63 -8.24 12.80 -10.17
C GLN A 63 -7.50 11.69 -10.91
N THR A 64 -7.00 11.99 -12.10
CA THR A 64 -6.17 11.06 -12.87
C THR A 64 -4.80 11.68 -13.13
N GLU A 65 -3.75 10.89 -12.93
CA GLU A 65 -2.37 11.24 -13.27
C GLU A 65 -1.81 10.22 -14.27
N PRO A 66 -1.17 10.68 -15.36
CA PRO A 66 -0.51 9.77 -16.29
C PRO A 66 0.70 9.13 -15.61
N THR A 67 1.06 7.93 -16.07
CA THR A 67 2.28 7.25 -15.64
C THR A 67 3.27 7.15 -16.81
N PRO A 68 4.55 6.82 -16.56
CA PRO A 68 5.50 6.53 -17.64
C PRO A 68 5.08 5.35 -18.53
N ASN A 69 4.20 4.47 -18.03
CA ASN A 69 3.61 3.38 -18.80
C ASN A 69 2.36 3.89 -19.53
N PRO A 70 2.33 3.91 -20.88
CA PRO A 70 1.17 4.42 -21.63
C PRO A 70 -0.10 3.59 -21.42
N GLN A 71 0.04 2.33 -21.02
CA GLN A 71 -1.08 1.44 -20.72
C GLN A 71 -1.57 1.57 -19.29
N SER A 72 -0.96 2.42 -18.45
CA SER A 72 -1.31 2.55 -17.04
C SER A 72 -1.60 4.00 -16.64
N VAL A 73 -2.70 4.20 -15.90
CA VAL A 73 -3.11 5.51 -15.37
C VAL A 73 -3.35 5.38 -13.88
N LYS A 74 -2.94 6.42 -13.13
CA LYS A 74 -3.12 6.52 -11.69
C LYS A 74 -4.41 7.29 -11.40
N PHE A 75 -5.32 6.69 -10.63
CA PHE A 75 -6.56 7.26 -10.16
C PHE A 75 -6.41 7.62 -8.68
N LEU A 76 -6.63 8.89 -8.33
CA LEU A 76 -6.51 9.44 -6.99
C LEU A 76 -7.91 9.76 -6.46
N PRO A 77 -8.49 8.91 -5.60
CA PRO A 77 -9.86 9.08 -5.14
C PRO A 77 -10.03 10.18 -4.07
N GLY A 78 -8.93 10.80 -3.64
CA GLY A 78 -8.92 11.84 -2.59
C GLY A 78 -9.09 11.29 -1.18
N ARG A 79 -8.84 10.00 -0.98
CA ARG A 79 -8.88 9.29 0.32
C ARG A 79 -7.89 8.14 0.32
N VAL A 80 -7.61 7.61 1.51
CA VAL A 80 -6.81 6.39 1.68
C VAL A 80 -7.53 5.22 1.00
N VAL A 81 -6.81 4.52 0.13
CA VAL A 81 -7.26 3.34 -0.61
C VAL A 81 -6.78 2.09 0.12
N LEU A 82 -5.49 2.03 0.42
CA LEU A 82 -4.87 0.94 1.16
C LEU A 82 -4.38 1.45 2.52
N ASP A 83 -4.86 0.81 3.59
CA ASP A 83 -4.44 1.13 4.95
C ASP A 83 -3.01 0.62 5.20
N ASP A 84 -2.22 1.39 5.96
CA ASP A 84 -0.84 1.04 6.33
C ASP A 84 -0.74 -0.30 7.09
N ARG A 85 -1.86 -0.76 7.67
CA ARG A 85 -1.97 -2.10 8.26
C ARG A 85 -1.83 -3.22 7.23
N PHE A 86 -2.05 -3.01 5.93
CA PHE A 86 -1.88 -4.09 4.97
C PHE A 86 -0.44 -4.19 4.49
N THR A 87 0.02 -3.18 3.76
CA THR A 87 1.35 -3.10 3.13
C THR A 87 1.45 -1.74 2.43
N THR A 88 2.61 -1.41 1.84
CA THR A 88 2.82 -0.23 1.01
C THR A 88 2.09 -0.28 -0.33
N GLY A 89 1.76 -1.48 -0.80
CA GLY A 89 0.97 -1.68 -2.01
C GLY A 89 0.55 -3.12 -2.23
N VAL A 90 -0.56 -3.32 -2.94
CA VAL A 90 -1.01 -4.65 -3.36
C VAL A 90 -1.21 -4.65 -4.87
N ASP A 91 -0.55 -5.59 -5.53
CA ASP A 91 -0.67 -5.80 -6.97
C ASP A 91 -1.66 -6.93 -7.24
N PHE A 92 -2.58 -6.70 -8.17
CA PHE A 92 -3.62 -7.64 -8.52
C PHE A 92 -3.50 -7.99 -10.00
N THR A 93 -3.53 -9.29 -10.28
CA THR A 93 -3.62 -9.83 -11.65
C THR A 93 -4.86 -10.72 -11.75
N PRO A 94 -5.48 -10.84 -12.94
CA PRO A 94 -6.62 -11.71 -13.12
C PRO A 94 -6.33 -13.13 -12.63
N GLY A 95 -7.23 -13.67 -11.79
CA GLY A 95 -7.10 -15.03 -11.25
C GLY A 95 -6.26 -15.18 -9.97
N SER A 96 -5.55 -14.14 -9.54
CA SER A 96 -4.72 -14.20 -8.33
C SER A 96 -5.56 -14.35 -7.05
N GLU A 97 -4.99 -14.93 -6.00
CA GLU A 97 -5.69 -15.08 -4.70
C GLU A 97 -5.98 -13.71 -4.06
N GLU A 98 -5.14 -12.71 -4.32
CA GLU A 98 -5.29 -11.33 -3.84
C GLU A 98 -6.60 -10.71 -4.34
N VAL A 99 -7.01 -10.99 -5.59
CA VAL A 99 -8.28 -10.48 -6.12
C VAL A 99 -9.46 -10.97 -5.28
N ARG A 100 -9.39 -12.19 -4.75
CA ARG A 100 -10.47 -12.73 -3.89
C ARG A 100 -10.65 -11.94 -2.61
N ARG A 101 -9.60 -11.26 -2.15
CA ARG A 101 -9.55 -10.47 -0.93
C ARG A 101 -10.00 -9.02 -1.12
N SER A 102 -10.18 -8.55 -2.35
CA SER A 102 -10.64 -7.17 -2.60
C SER A 102 -11.95 -7.11 -3.40
N PRO A 103 -13.06 -6.64 -2.80
CA PRO A 103 -14.30 -6.41 -3.55
C PRO A 103 -14.13 -5.32 -4.62
N LEU A 104 -13.31 -4.30 -4.39
CA LEU A 104 -13.00 -3.26 -5.37
C LEU A 104 -12.22 -3.83 -6.57
N ALA A 105 -11.16 -4.61 -6.32
CA ALA A 105 -10.39 -5.22 -7.40
C ALA A 105 -11.28 -6.14 -8.26
N LYS A 106 -12.14 -6.96 -7.63
CA LYS A 106 -13.11 -7.80 -8.35
C LYS A 106 -14.00 -7.00 -9.29
N LYS A 107 -14.52 -5.86 -8.82
CA LYS A 107 -15.39 -5.00 -9.65
C LYS A 107 -14.59 -4.35 -10.79
N LEU A 108 -13.36 -3.91 -10.54
CA LEU A 108 -12.51 -3.33 -11.57
C LEU A 108 -12.14 -4.36 -12.67
N PHE A 109 -11.88 -5.61 -12.32
CA PHE A 109 -11.65 -6.69 -13.30
C PHE A 109 -12.91 -7.16 -14.04
N GLN A 110 -14.11 -6.68 -13.68
CA GLN A 110 -15.31 -6.91 -14.50
C GLN A 110 -15.38 -5.96 -15.70
N ILE A 111 -14.60 -4.90 -15.70
CA ILE A 111 -14.47 -3.97 -16.82
C ILE A 111 -13.59 -4.64 -17.87
N GLU A 112 -14.14 -4.86 -19.06
CA GLU A 112 -13.41 -5.43 -20.19
C GLU A 112 -12.20 -4.55 -20.53
N GLY A 113 -11.05 -5.17 -20.81
CA GLY A 113 -9.82 -4.45 -21.10
C GLY A 113 -8.93 -4.11 -19.90
N VAL A 114 -9.36 -4.31 -18.65
CA VAL A 114 -8.50 -4.12 -17.47
C VAL A 114 -7.64 -5.37 -17.21
N THR A 115 -6.31 -5.23 -17.30
CA THR A 115 -5.35 -6.35 -17.21
C THR A 115 -4.59 -6.40 -15.89
N ARG A 116 -4.43 -5.26 -15.20
CA ARG A 116 -3.79 -5.20 -13.88
C ARG A 116 -4.40 -4.06 -13.07
N VAL A 117 -4.50 -4.27 -11.77
CA VAL A 117 -4.90 -3.24 -10.81
C VAL A 117 -3.86 -3.23 -9.70
N PHE A 118 -3.43 -2.07 -9.27
CA PHE A 118 -2.53 -1.92 -8.13
C PHE A 118 -3.08 -0.88 -7.17
N PHE A 119 -3.13 -1.23 -5.89
CA PHE A 119 -3.51 -0.29 -4.84
C PHE A 119 -2.27 0.22 -4.12
N GLY A 120 -2.03 1.51 -4.24
CA GLY A 120 -1.14 2.24 -3.34
C GLY A 120 -1.91 2.83 -2.16
N LYS A 121 -1.21 3.56 -1.29
CA LYS A 121 -1.82 4.18 -0.10
C LYS A 121 -3.00 5.09 -0.42
N GLU A 122 -2.85 5.98 -1.40
CA GLU A 122 -3.85 7.02 -1.73
C GLU A 122 -4.28 6.99 -3.20
N PHE A 123 -3.89 5.97 -3.95
CA PHE A 123 -4.15 5.86 -5.37
C PHE A 123 -4.41 4.42 -5.82
N ILE A 124 -5.04 4.30 -6.98
CA ILE A 124 -5.25 3.05 -7.69
C ILE A 124 -4.60 3.20 -9.06
N SER A 125 -3.62 2.37 -9.39
CA SER A 125 -3.12 2.28 -10.76
C SER A 125 -3.87 1.19 -11.50
N ILE A 126 -4.37 1.50 -12.69
CA ILE A 126 -5.07 0.55 -13.54
C ILE A 126 -4.26 0.44 -14.82
N THR A 127 -3.94 -0.78 -15.22
CA THR A 127 -3.33 -1.08 -16.51
C THR A 127 -4.37 -1.73 -17.39
N LYS A 128 -4.48 -1.24 -18.63
CA LYS A 128 -5.37 -1.77 -19.65
C LYS A 128 -4.61 -2.65 -20.66
N ASP A 129 -5.35 -3.34 -21.50
CA ASP A 129 -4.82 -3.99 -22.69
C ASP A 129 -4.31 -2.95 -23.72
N GLU A 130 -3.40 -3.37 -24.60
CA GLU A 130 -2.79 -2.49 -25.61
C GLU A 130 -3.82 -2.01 -26.64
N ASP A 131 -4.83 -2.84 -26.95
CA ASP A 131 -5.82 -2.57 -28.00
C ASP A 131 -6.98 -1.66 -27.54
N GLU A 132 -7.09 -1.38 -26.24
CA GLU A 132 -8.20 -0.62 -25.66
C GLU A 132 -7.95 0.90 -25.62
N ASP A 133 -9.01 1.71 -25.56
CA ASP A 133 -8.89 3.17 -25.40
C ASP A 133 -9.35 3.62 -23.99
N TRP A 134 -8.59 4.52 -23.38
CA TRP A 134 -8.91 5.08 -22.07
C TRP A 134 -10.24 5.84 -22.05
N ASP A 135 -10.67 6.46 -23.15
CA ASP A 135 -11.93 7.20 -23.22
C ASP A 135 -13.14 6.30 -22.96
N ALA A 136 -13.09 5.04 -23.39
CA ALA A 136 -14.13 4.05 -23.11
C ALA A 136 -14.07 3.55 -21.66
N LEU A 137 -12.87 3.17 -21.20
CA LEU A 137 -12.67 2.58 -19.88
C LEU A 137 -12.90 3.57 -18.73
N ASN A 138 -12.55 4.84 -18.92
CA ASN A 138 -12.62 5.85 -17.88
C ASN A 138 -14.02 5.96 -17.28
N ALA A 139 -15.07 5.95 -18.10
CA ALA A 139 -16.45 6.07 -17.61
C ALA A 139 -16.82 4.94 -16.65
N GLU A 140 -16.49 3.70 -16.99
CA GLU A 140 -16.78 2.51 -16.18
C GLU A 140 -15.91 2.44 -14.93
N ILE A 141 -14.63 2.79 -15.04
CA ILE A 141 -13.69 2.85 -13.92
C ILE A 141 -14.16 3.89 -12.90
N PHE A 142 -14.46 5.10 -13.33
CA PHE A 142 -14.93 6.16 -12.43
C PHE A 142 -16.23 5.76 -11.74
N ALA A 143 -17.20 5.21 -12.48
CA ALA A 143 -18.45 4.73 -11.91
C ALA A 143 -18.20 3.65 -10.85
N THR A 144 -17.36 2.68 -11.15
CA THR A 144 -17.01 1.57 -10.25
C THR A 144 -16.36 2.06 -8.96
N ILE A 145 -15.35 2.94 -9.06
CA ILE A 145 -14.66 3.50 -7.89
C ILE A 145 -15.62 4.35 -7.05
N MET A 146 -16.42 5.22 -7.67
CA MET A 146 -17.37 6.07 -6.95
C MET A 146 -18.44 5.24 -6.24
N ASP A 147 -19.03 4.27 -6.92
CA ASP A 147 -20.08 3.41 -6.34
C ASP A 147 -19.53 2.56 -5.19
N PHE A 148 -18.30 2.05 -5.32
CA PHE A 148 -17.64 1.30 -4.26
C PHE A 148 -17.39 2.15 -3.02
N PHE A 149 -16.80 3.34 -3.15
CA PHE A 149 -16.53 4.19 -1.99
C PHE A 149 -17.79 4.84 -1.41
N ALA A 150 -18.88 4.91 -2.18
CA ALA A 150 -20.20 5.31 -1.71
C ALA A 150 -20.92 4.20 -0.93
N SER A 151 -20.60 2.92 -1.17
CA SER A 151 -21.16 1.80 -0.42
C SER A 151 -20.51 1.59 0.96
N GLU A 152 -19.40 2.30 1.24
CA GLU A 152 -18.61 2.18 2.47
C GLU A 152 -18.12 0.74 2.74
N GLU A 153 -18.00 -0.08 1.68
CA GLU A 153 -17.38 -1.39 1.74
C GLU A 153 -15.87 -1.28 2.02
N GLU A 154 -15.31 -2.28 2.70
CA GLU A 154 -13.87 -2.36 2.94
C GLU A 154 -13.14 -2.77 1.64
N VAL A 155 -12.03 -2.08 1.33
CA VAL A 155 -11.23 -2.33 0.12
C VAL A 155 -10.60 -3.73 0.14
N MET A 156 -10.31 -4.27 1.33
CA MET A 156 -9.68 -5.57 1.57
C MET A 156 -10.43 -6.33 2.68
N SER A 157 -10.59 -7.66 2.54
CA SER A 157 -11.42 -8.49 3.44
C SER A 157 -10.68 -9.16 4.60
N ASP A 158 -9.35 -9.31 4.53
CA ASP A 158 -8.58 -10.17 5.46
C ASP A 158 -7.34 -9.45 6.02
N GLU A 159 -6.86 -9.87 7.20
CA GLU A 159 -5.72 -9.33 7.99
C GLU A 159 -4.38 -9.15 7.22
N GLU A 160 -3.56 -8.25 7.80
CA GLU A 160 -2.14 -7.91 7.52
C GLU A 160 -1.41 -8.80 6.49
N ILE A 161 -1.02 -8.21 5.35
CA ILE A 161 -0.05 -8.84 4.44
C ILE A 161 1.33 -8.36 4.88
N ILE A 162 2.01 -9.10 5.75
CA ILE A 162 3.40 -8.78 6.09
C ILE A 162 4.22 -8.88 4.80
N THR A 163 4.56 -7.74 4.20
CA THR A 163 5.47 -7.74 3.05
C THR A 163 6.90 -7.88 3.52
N ASP A 164 7.66 -8.64 2.75
CA ASP A 164 9.06 -8.99 2.99
C ASP A 164 10.02 -7.79 2.97
N THR A 165 9.50 -6.58 2.72
CA THR A 165 10.27 -5.32 2.78
C THR A 165 10.30 -4.73 4.19
N THR A 166 9.54 -5.27 5.14
CA THR A 166 9.61 -4.84 6.54
C THR A 166 10.99 -5.19 7.10
N ILE A 167 11.67 -4.22 7.71
CA ILE A 167 12.96 -4.45 8.37
C ILE A 167 12.68 -5.21 9.67
N LEU A 168 13.24 -6.41 9.78
CA LEU A 168 13.16 -7.26 10.95
C LEU A 168 14.41 -7.09 11.81
N PRO A 169 14.31 -7.22 13.14
CA PRO A 169 15.46 -7.10 14.04
C PRO A 169 16.52 -8.20 13.84
N ASP A 170 16.15 -9.30 13.18
CA ASP A 170 17.03 -10.43 12.86
C ASP A 170 17.57 -10.35 11.42
N ASP A 171 17.27 -9.30 10.65
CA ASP A 171 17.84 -9.10 9.31
C ASP A 171 19.34 -8.82 9.40
N ASP A 172 20.11 -9.37 8.46
CA ASP A 172 21.53 -9.03 8.31
C ASP A 172 21.69 -7.52 8.04
N GLU A 173 22.79 -6.93 8.49
CA GLU A 173 23.05 -5.48 8.37
C GLU A 173 22.91 -4.99 6.91
N VAL A 174 23.40 -5.79 5.96
CA VAL A 174 23.30 -5.50 4.52
C VAL A 174 21.84 -5.54 4.06
N VAL A 175 21.06 -6.53 4.51
CA VAL A 175 19.63 -6.65 4.15
C VAL A 175 18.83 -5.48 4.72
N ALA A 176 19.09 -5.12 5.98
CA ALA A 176 18.46 -3.96 6.61
C ALA A 176 18.77 -2.65 5.85
N MET A 177 20.02 -2.46 5.42
CA MET A 177 20.41 -1.31 4.59
C MET A 177 19.73 -1.32 3.22
N ILE A 178 19.60 -2.48 2.56
CA ILE A 178 18.88 -2.61 1.28
C ILE A 178 17.43 -2.18 1.47
N LYS A 179 16.74 -2.77 2.45
CA LYS A 179 15.33 -2.47 2.76
C LYS A 179 15.13 -0.98 3.10
N GLU A 180 16.03 -0.37 3.88
CA GLU A 180 15.97 1.06 4.20
C GLU A 180 16.10 1.95 2.96
N LEU A 181 17.05 1.65 2.06
CA LEU A 181 17.21 2.41 0.82
C LEU A 181 16.02 2.26 -0.11
N LEU A 182 15.46 1.05 -0.22
CA LEU A 182 14.24 0.80 -0.99
C LEU A 182 13.09 1.67 -0.45
N GLU A 183 12.87 1.66 0.86
CA GLU A 183 11.80 2.44 1.52
C GLU A 183 11.98 3.95 1.37
N GLN A 184 13.14 4.48 1.74
CA GLN A 184 13.31 5.92 1.92
C GLN A 184 13.65 6.68 0.63
N ARG A 185 14.21 5.99 -0.37
CA ARG A 185 14.77 6.63 -1.56
C ARG A 185 14.12 6.16 -2.86
N ILE A 186 13.85 4.88 -3.00
CA ILE A 186 13.35 4.32 -4.28
C ILE A 186 11.83 4.35 -4.34
N ARG A 187 11.18 3.78 -3.32
CA ARG A 187 9.74 3.63 -3.27
C ARG A 187 8.97 4.94 -3.52
N PRO A 188 9.37 6.10 -2.97
CA PRO A 188 8.65 7.34 -3.24
C PRO A 188 8.57 7.64 -4.74
N SER A 189 9.68 7.52 -5.46
CA SER A 189 9.72 7.75 -6.90
C SER A 189 8.93 6.69 -7.68
N VAL A 190 8.96 5.43 -7.25
CA VAL A 190 8.22 4.34 -7.91
C VAL A 190 6.70 4.49 -7.70
N GLN A 191 6.27 4.92 -6.52
CA GLN A 191 4.85 5.19 -6.22
C GLN A 191 4.34 6.45 -6.93
N ASP A 192 5.19 7.47 -7.11
CA ASP A 192 4.85 8.63 -7.95
C ASP A 192 4.53 8.18 -9.39
N ASP A 193 5.30 7.24 -9.92
CA ASP A 193 5.07 6.59 -11.23
C ASP A 193 3.92 5.56 -11.23
N GLY A 194 3.25 5.35 -10.09
CA GLY A 194 2.08 4.49 -9.95
C GLY A 194 2.40 2.99 -9.81
N GLY A 195 3.60 2.63 -9.39
CA GLY A 195 3.98 1.26 -9.06
C GLY A 195 4.43 1.08 -7.60
N ASP A 196 5.03 -0.06 -7.30
CA ASP A 196 5.82 -0.26 -6.08
C ASP A 196 6.98 -1.24 -6.34
N ILE A 197 7.89 -1.33 -5.37
CA ILE A 197 9.02 -2.24 -5.37
C ILE A 197 9.07 -3.02 -4.06
N PHE A 198 9.15 -4.34 -4.17
CA PHE A 198 9.22 -5.26 -3.03
C PHE A 198 10.56 -5.98 -3.03
N TYR A 199 11.21 -6.01 -1.87
CA TYR A 199 12.38 -6.87 -1.65
C TYR A 199 11.95 -8.34 -1.62
N LYS A 200 12.74 -9.24 -2.24
CA LYS A 200 12.51 -10.70 -2.25
C LYS A 200 13.67 -11.52 -1.74
N GLY A 201 14.87 -10.96 -1.71
CA GLY A 201 16.05 -11.67 -1.22
C GLY A 201 17.36 -11.01 -1.61
N PHE A 202 18.42 -11.48 -0.98
CA PHE A 202 19.79 -11.10 -1.26
C PHE A 202 20.68 -12.33 -1.18
N ASP A 203 21.41 -12.64 -2.25
CA ASP A 203 22.43 -13.67 -2.24
C ASP A 203 23.80 -13.04 -1.95
N GLU A 204 24.29 -13.23 -0.73
CA GLU A 204 25.58 -12.72 -0.28
C GLU A 204 26.78 -13.23 -1.10
N LYS A 205 26.69 -14.41 -1.71
CA LYS A 205 27.81 -15.00 -2.46
C LYS A 205 28.00 -14.31 -3.79
N THR A 206 26.89 -14.03 -4.47
CA THR A 206 26.89 -13.36 -5.78
C THR A 206 26.83 -11.84 -5.64
N GLY A 207 26.27 -11.33 -4.54
CA GLY A 207 25.95 -9.92 -4.34
C GLY A 207 24.69 -9.50 -5.11
N THR A 208 23.78 -10.43 -5.40
CA THR A 208 22.58 -10.16 -6.21
C THR A 208 21.38 -9.90 -5.31
N VAL A 209 20.70 -8.76 -5.53
CA VAL A 209 19.43 -8.44 -4.87
C VAL A 209 18.27 -8.81 -5.78
N SER A 210 17.32 -9.58 -5.27
CA SER A 210 16.10 -9.93 -5.97
C SER A 210 14.98 -8.97 -5.54
N VAL A 211 14.35 -8.29 -6.50
CA VAL A 211 13.26 -7.35 -6.26
C VAL A 211 12.07 -7.67 -7.15
N GLN A 212 10.85 -7.46 -6.68
CA GLN A 212 9.64 -7.56 -7.48
C GLN A 212 9.09 -6.16 -7.77
N LEU A 213 8.86 -5.85 -9.04
CA LEU A 213 8.15 -4.63 -9.46
C LEU A 213 6.64 -4.90 -9.50
N ALA A 214 5.85 -3.89 -9.13
CA ALA A 214 4.40 -3.96 -9.06
C ALA A 214 3.73 -2.74 -9.71
N GLY A 215 2.44 -2.87 -10.04
CA GLY A 215 1.64 -1.80 -10.63
C GLY A 215 2.15 -1.36 -12.00
N SER A 216 2.21 -0.06 -12.26
CA SER A 216 2.59 0.49 -13.57
C SER A 216 3.99 0.10 -14.03
N CYS A 217 4.88 -0.24 -13.10
CA CYS A 217 6.26 -0.64 -13.38
C CYS A 217 6.39 -2.12 -13.79
N ALA A 218 5.41 -2.96 -13.46
CA ALA A 218 5.42 -4.38 -13.80
C ALA A 218 5.10 -4.58 -15.29
N GLY A 219 5.95 -5.32 -16.01
CA GLY A 219 5.73 -5.66 -17.42
C GLY A 219 5.92 -4.51 -18.42
N CYS A 220 6.38 -3.33 -17.98
CA CYS A 220 6.67 -2.21 -18.87
C CYS A 220 8.09 -2.34 -19.46
N PRO A 221 8.27 -2.57 -20.77
CA PRO A 221 9.59 -2.81 -21.35
C PRO A 221 10.53 -1.59 -21.29
N SER A 222 9.98 -0.37 -21.32
CA SER A 222 10.77 0.87 -21.20
C SER A 222 11.11 1.22 -19.75
N SER A 223 10.16 1.03 -18.83
CA SER A 223 10.32 1.37 -17.41
C SER A 223 11.08 0.31 -16.62
N SER A 224 10.91 -0.98 -16.91
CA SER A 224 11.60 -2.07 -16.20
C SER A 224 13.12 -1.96 -16.32
N VAL A 225 13.64 -1.73 -17.55
CA VAL A 225 15.08 -1.61 -17.79
C VAL A 225 15.65 -0.36 -17.11
N THR A 226 15.00 0.79 -17.28
CA THR A 226 15.50 2.07 -16.73
C THR A 226 15.41 2.13 -15.22
N LEU A 227 14.29 1.67 -14.65
CA LEU A 227 14.10 1.60 -13.20
C LEU A 227 15.09 0.61 -12.58
N LYS A 228 15.24 -0.60 -13.16
CA LYS A 228 16.21 -1.58 -12.69
C LYS A 228 17.63 -1.01 -12.69
N GLN A 229 18.05 -0.35 -13.76
CA GLN A 229 19.36 0.28 -13.84
C GLN A 229 19.52 1.41 -12.80
N GLY A 230 18.48 2.23 -12.59
CA GLY A 230 18.48 3.30 -11.59
C GLY A 230 18.61 2.76 -10.17
N VAL A 231 17.82 1.74 -9.83
CA VAL A 231 17.82 1.06 -8.54
C VAL A 231 19.15 0.36 -8.29
N GLU A 232 19.68 -0.33 -9.30
CA GLU A 232 20.99 -1.01 -9.25
C GLU A 232 22.13 -0.02 -9.01
N ASN A 233 22.17 1.09 -9.74
CA ASN A 233 23.19 2.12 -9.54
C ASN A 233 23.13 2.72 -8.14
N MET A 234 21.93 2.95 -7.62
CA MET A 234 21.75 3.54 -6.29
C MET A 234 22.18 2.56 -5.19
N LEU A 235 21.75 1.30 -5.27
CA LEU A 235 22.15 0.28 -4.28
C LEU A 235 23.65 0.03 -4.30
N LYS A 236 24.28 -0.08 -5.48
CA LYS A 236 25.75 -0.18 -5.62
C LYS A 236 26.51 0.99 -5.01
N HIS A 237 25.94 2.19 -5.07
CA HIS A 237 26.59 3.38 -4.56
C HIS A 237 26.64 3.40 -3.02
N TYR A 238 25.57 2.94 -2.37
CA TYR A 238 25.44 2.97 -0.92
C TYR A 238 25.85 1.65 -0.23
N ILE A 239 25.82 0.53 -0.96
CA ILE A 239 26.07 -0.82 -0.44
C ILE A 239 27.10 -1.53 -1.36
N PRO A 240 28.40 -1.48 -1.01
CA PRO A 240 29.48 -2.08 -1.82
C PRO A 240 29.34 -3.59 -2.08
N GLU A 241 28.59 -4.29 -1.23
CA GLU A 241 28.30 -5.73 -1.31
C GLU A 241 27.34 -6.06 -2.47
N VAL A 242 26.51 -5.09 -2.89
CA VAL A 242 25.57 -5.27 -4.00
C VAL A 242 26.31 -5.16 -5.33
N ARG A 243 26.22 -6.21 -6.15
CA ARG A 243 26.86 -6.30 -7.47
C ARG A 243 25.89 -6.31 -8.63
N ALA A 244 24.66 -6.77 -8.41
CA ALA A 244 23.64 -6.85 -9.45
C ALA A 244 22.24 -6.85 -8.83
N ILE A 245 21.24 -6.59 -9.66
CA ILE A 245 19.83 -6.74 -9.31
C ILE A 245 19.16 -7.65 -10.32
N GLU A 246 18.22 -8.46 -9.84
CA GLU A 246 17.33 -9.26 -10.67
C GLU A 246 15.88 -8.98 -10.32
N GLU A 247 15.02 -9.10 -11.33
CA GLU A 247 13.58 -9.00 -11.13
C GLU A 247 13.05 -10.38 -10.77
N TRP A 248 12.44 -10.48 -9.60
CA TRP A 248 11.72 -11.67 -9.18
C TRP A 248 10.38 -11.71 -9.94
N VAL A 249 10.32 -12.57 -10.93
CA VAL A 249 9.08 -12.93 -11.61
C VAL A 249 8.58 -14.21 -10.99
N ASP A 250 7.36 -14.20 -10.47
CA ASP A 250 6.74 -15.41 -9.90
C ASP A 250 6.44 -16.41 -11.03
N GLU A 251 7.38 -17.33 -11.26
CA GLU A 251 7.26 -18.36 -12.30
C GLU A 251 6.10 -19.33 -12.03
N GLU A 252 5.73 -19.56 -10.76
CA GLU A 252 4.58 -20.41 -10.41
C GLU A 252 3.25 -19.76 -10.78
N LEU A 253 3.08 -18.46 -10.49
CA LEU A 253 1.88 -17.72 -10.92
C LEU A 253 1.77 -17.69 -12.46
N ASN A 254 2.89 -17.45 -13.15
CA ASN A 254 2.92 -17.44 -14.61
C ASN A 254 2.60 -18.82 -15.22
N ALA A 255 3.09 -19.90 -14.62
CA ALA A 255 2.80 -21.26 -15.06
C ALA A 255 1.34 -21.65 -14.85
N ILE A 256 0.73 -21.24 -13.73
CA ILE A 256 -0.69 -21.47 -13.45
C ILE A 256 -1.56 -20.70 -14.45
N ASN A 257 -1.26 -19.43 -14.70
CA ASN A 257 -1.98 -18.60 -15.67
C ASN A 257 -1.88 -19.17 -17.09
N GLN A 258 -0.70 -19.59 -17.54
CA GLN A 258 -0.54 -20.25 -18.84
C GLN A 258 -1.34 -21.55 -18.92
N LYS A 259 -1.36 -22.35 -17.86
CA LYS A 259 -2.12 -23.61 -17.83
C LYS A 259 -3.62 -23.38 -17.85
N GLU A 260 -4.12 -22.39 -17.10
CA GLU A 260 -5.52 -21.97 -17.13
C GLU A 260 -5.93 -21.50 -18.54
N PHE A 261 -5.09 -20.67 -19.17
CA PHE A 261 -5.29 -20.18 -20.53
C PHE A 261 -5.38 -21.33 -21.55
N LEU A 262 -4.41 -22.26 -21.53
CA LEU A 262 -4.42 -23.44 -22.41
C LEU A 262 -5.65 -24.33 -22.17
N THR A 263 -6.04 -24.50 -20.91
CA THR A 263 -7.23 -25.29 -20.56
C THR A 263 -8.51 -24.61 -21.07
N LEU A 264 -8.56 -23.28 -21.06
CA LEU A 264 -9.68 -22.50 -21.58
C LEU A 264 -9.75 -22.58 -23.11
N GLU A 265 -8.62 -22.45 -23.81
CA GLU A 265 -8.53 -22.61 -25.26
C GLU A 265 -8.99 -24.00 -25.71
N GLU A 266 -8.57 -25.07 -25.01
CA GLU A 266 -9.02 -26.43 -25.30
C GLU A 266 -10.54 -26.58 -25.12
N LYS A 267 -11.11 -25.96 -24.07
CA LYS A 267 -12.56 -25.93 -23.87
C LYS A 267 -13.27 -25.17 -24.98
N LEU A 268 -12.77 -23.99 -25.39
CA LEU A 268 -13.35 -23.21 -26.48
C LEU A 268 -13.30 -23.95 -27.82
N ARG A 269 -12.19 -24.64 -28.11
CA ARG A 269 -12.05 -25.52 -29.29
C ARG A 269 -13.03 -26.69 -29.25
N SER A 270 -13.27 -27.28 -28.08
CA SER A 270 -14.23 -28.38 -27.93
C SER A 270 -15.69 -27.95 -28.18
N VAL A 271 -15.99 -26.66 -28.02
CA VAL A 271 -17.30 -26.05 -28.27
C VAL A 271 -17.38 -25.47 -29.70
N GLY A 272 -16.32 -25.57 -30.50
CA GLY A 272 -16.30 -25.20 -31.92
C GLY A 272 -16.07 -23.72 -32.19
N ILE A 273 -15.55 -22.96 -31.21
CA ILE A 273 -15.16 -21.57 -31.40
C ILE A 273 -13.68 -21.56 -31.82
N PRO A 274 -13.33 -21.10 -33.04
CA PRO A 274 -11.94 -21.01 -33.46
C PRO A 274 -11.22 -19.88 -32.70
N SER A 275 -10.00 -20.16 -32.26
CA SER A 275 -9.03 -19.15 -31.82
C SER A 275 -8.49 -18.45 -33.07
N GLU A 276 -8.65 -17.12 -33.19
CA GLU A 276 -7.94 -16.31 -34.21
C GLU A 276 -6.44 -16.23 -33.94
#